data_AF-A0A1B6MEC4-F1
#
_entry.id   AF-A0A1B6MEC4-F1
#
_cell.length_a   1.000
_cell.length_b   1.000
_cell.length_c   1.000
_cell.angle_alpha   90.00
_cell.angle_beta   90.00
_cell.angle_gamma   90.00
#
_symmetry.space_group_name_H-M   'P 1'
#
loop_
_entity.id
_entity.type
_entity.pdbx_description
1 polymer ?
#
loop_
_entity_poly.entity_id
_entity_poly.type
_entity_poly.pdbx_seq_one_letter_code
_entity_poly.pdbx_strand_id
1 'polypeptide(L)'
;GKDDSLYPKDLQKRAIVDQRLHYSNDVFYILKQAARELFYHNKNTLPADILGKIREVQENVEKLLAGQEFIAGGFLTVADYSYVTLIDVIETLSPSENKCPLTQAWYQRCKSGMKDFDKVNANGASRLITAIKEQMAS
;
A
#
# COMPACT_ATOMS: atom_id res chain seq x y z
N GLY A 1 -7.88 -21.25 4.30
CA GLY A 1 -8.36 -21.09 5.71
C GLY A 1 -9.67 -21.85 5.83
N LYS A 2 -10.44 -21.75 6.91
CA LYS A 2 -11.82 -22.31 6.91
C LYS A 2 -12.73 -21.64 5.86
N ASP A 3 -12.30 -20.50 5.35
CA ASP A 3 -12.81 -19.85 4.15
C ASP A 3 -11.61 -19.58 3.22
N ASP A 4 -11.68 -20.03 1.97
CA ASP A 4 -10.68 -19.78 0.92
C ASP A 4 -11.02 -18.51 0.11
N SER A 5 -12.01 -17.72 0.57
CA SER A 5 -12.46 -16.48 -0.06
C SER A 5 -11.33 -15.47 -0.30
N LEU A 6 -10.38 -15.36 0.63
CA LEU A 6 -9.25 -14.44 0.51
C LEU A 6 -8.22 -14.85 -0.55
N TYR A 7 -8.20 -16.12 -0.96
CA TYR A 7 -7.26 -16.62 -1.96
C TYR A 7 -7.94 -17.66 -2.88
N PRO A 8 -8.65 -17.20 -3.92
CA PRO A 8 -9.53 -18.02 -4.74
C PRO A 8 -8.87 -19.26 -5.34
N LYS A 9 -9.58 -20.38 -5.46
CA LYS A 9 -9.08 -21.59 -6.15
C LYS A 9 -9.18 -21.53 -7.66
N ASP A 10 -10.10 -20.72 -8.17
CA ASP A 10 -10.21 -20.44 -9.60
C ASP A 10 -8.89 -19.85 -10.11
N LEU A 11 -8.32 -20.45 -11.15
CA LEU A 11 -6.96 -20.14 -11.60
C LEU A 11 -6.84 -18.74 -12.17
N GLN A 12 -7.88 -18.23 -12.83
CA GLN A 12 -7.86 -16.88 -13.41
C GLN A 12 -7.92 -15.81 -12.31
N LYS A 13 -8.84 -15.97 -11.35
CA LYS A 13 -8.92 -15.07 -10.19
C LYS A 13 -7.65 -15.12 -9.36
N ARG A 14 -7.09 -16.31 -9.13
CA ARG A 14 -5.83 -16.49 -8.41
C ARG A 14 -4.67 -15.79 -9.12
N ALA A 15 -4.55 -15.94 -10.43
CA ALA A 15 -3.50 -15.28 -11.20
C ALA A 15 -3.55 -13.75 -11.08
N ILE A 16 -4.75 -13.16 -10.99
CA ILE A 16 -4.89 -11.72 -10.72
C ILE A 16 -4.36 -11.39 -9.32
N VAL A 17 -4.79 -12.13 -8.28
CA VAL A 17 -4.30 -11.92 -6.90
C VAL A 17 -2.78 -12.04 -6.84
N ASP A 18 -2.20 -13.07 -7.45
CA ASP A 18 -0.76 -13.29 -7.49
C ASP A 18 -0.03 -12.15 -8.21
N GLN A 19 -0.55 -11.69 -9.34
CA GLN A 19 0.01 -10.54 -10.06
C GLN A 19 0.00 -9.27 -9.19
N ARG A 20 -1.07 -9.02 -8.43
CA ARG A 20 -1.12 -7.89 -7.49
C ARG A 20 -0.09 -8.04 -6.38
N LEU A 21 0.08 -9.25 -5.83
CA LEU A 21 1.09 -9.52 -4.80
C LEU A 21 2.52 -9.38 -5.33
N HIS A 22 2.79 -9.78 -6.57
CA HIS A 22 4.09 -9.55 -7.21
C HIS A 22 4.38 -8.05 -7.34
N TYR A 23 3.43 -7.25 -7.81
CA TYR A 23 3.61 -5.80 -7.88
C TYR A 23 3.75 -5.18 -6.47
N SER A 24 3.04 -5.69 -5.46
CA SER A 24 3.19 -5.27 -4.06
C SER A 24 4.63 -5.42 -3.56
N ASN A 25 5.33 -6.49 -3.97
CA ASN A 25 6.74 -6.68 -3.61
C ASN A 25 7.62 -5.58 -4.23
N ASP A 26 7.36 -5.18 -5.47
CA ASP A 26 8.10 -4.08 -6.11
C ASP A 26 7.88 -2.76 -5.37
N VAL A 27 6.63 -2.48 -4.96
CA VAL A 27 6.28 -1.34 -4.11
C VAL A 27 7.06 -1.38 -2.79
N PHE A 28 7.11 -2.54 -2.13
CA PHE A 28 7.89 -2.72 -0.90
C PHE A 28 9.37 -2.41 -1.11
N TYR A 29 9.98 -2.82 -2.23
CA TYR A 29 11.37 -2.50 -2.54
C TYR A 29 11.61 -1.00 -2.76
N ILE A 30 10.65 -0.26 -3.32
CA ILE A 30 10.71 1.21 -3.42
C ILE A 30 10.68 1.83 -2.02
N LEU A 31 9.75 1.41 -1.16
CA LEU A 31 9.64 1.92 0.21
C LEU A 31 10.87 1.56 1.06
N LYS A 32 11.47 0.39 0.85
CA LYS A 32 12.73 0.00 1.48
C LYS A 32 13.88 0.93 1.10
N GLN A 33 13.95 1.36 -0.16
CA GLN A 33 14.94 2.34 -0.61
C GLN A 33 14.72 3.70 0.06
N ALA A 34 13.46 4.17 0.10
CA ALA A 34 13.12 5.39 0.82
C ALA A 34 13.51 5.34 2.30
N ALA A 35 13.17 4.24 3.00
CA ALA A 35 13.54 4.04 4.40
C ALA A 35 15.06 4.00 4.61
N ARG A 36 15.83 3.45 3.67
CA ARG A 36 17.30 3.45 3.74
C ARG A 36 17.86 4.86 3.65
N GLU A 37 17.35 5.69 2.73
CA GLU A 37 17.76 7.10 2.62
C GLU A 37 17.49 7.86 3.92
N LEU A 38 16.29 7.68 4.49
CA LEU A 38 15.87 8.38 5.71
C LEU A 38 16.65 7.92 6.94
N PHE A 39 16.72 6.61 7.21
CA PHE A 39 17.18 6.11 8.51
C PHE A 39 18.61 5.56 8.53
N TYR A 40 19.10 5.03 7.41
CA TYR A 40 20.48 4.53 7.34
C TYR A 40 21.45 5.61 6.89
N HIS A 41 21.03 6.44 5.93
CA HIS A 41 21.81 7.58 5.45
C HIS A 41 21.47 8.89 6.17
N ASN A 42 20.55 8.87 7.15
CA ASN A 42 20.15 10.02 7.98
C ASN A 42 19.77 11.26 7.15
N LYS A 43 19.10 11.06 6.01
CA LYS A 43 18.58 12.17 5.21
C LYS A 43 17.21 12.57 5.70
N ASN A 44 16.88 13.85 5.54
CA ASN A 44 15.54 14.39 5.82
C ASN A 44 14.69 14.59 4.55
N THR A 45 15.29 14.35 3.39
CA THR A 45 14.64 14.45 2.09
C THR A 45 14.91 13.20 1.27
N LEU A 46 13.97 12.85 0.40
CA LEU A 46 14.10 11.74 -0.53
C LEU A 46 14.62 12.21 -1.89
N PRO A 47 15.51 11.44 -2.54
CA PRO A 47 15.87 11.64 -3.93
C PRO A 47 14.65 11.73 -4.86
N ALA A 48 14.76 12.57 -5.90
CA ALA A 48 13.67 12.79 -6.85
C ALA A 48 13.25 11.53 -7.62
N ASP A 49 14.18 10.60 -7.88
CA ASP A 49 13.88 9.35 -8.56
C ASP A 49 13.02 8.42 -7.68
N ILE A 50 13.27 8.37 -6.37
CA ILE A 50 12.47 7.61 -5.40
C ILE A 50 11.07 8.21 -5.30
N LEU A 51 10.96 9.54 -5.18
CA LEU A 51 9.66 10.21 -5.16
C LEU A 51 8.89 10.02 -6.47
N GLY A 52 9.57 10.03 -7.62
CA GLY A 52 8.97 9.73 -8.92
C GLY A 52 8.38 8.32 -8.96
N LYS A 53 9.13 7.31 -8.50
CA LYS A 53 8.63 5.92 -8.40
C LYS A 53 7.45 5.79 -7.45
N ILE A 54 7.44 6.50 -6.32
CA ILE A 54 6.30 6.49 -5.38
C ILE A 54 5.04 7.06 -6.06
N ARG A 55 5.16 8.15 -6.82
CA ARG A 55 4.04 8.73 -7.57
C ARG A 55 3.54 7.79 -8.67
N GLU A 56 4.45 7.11 -9.37
CA GLU A 56 4.08 6.08 -10.35
C GLU A 56 3.30 4.94 -9.67
N VAL A 57 3.70 4.53 -8.46
CA VAL A 57 2.94 3.55 -7.69
C VAL A 57 1.53 4.05 -7.38
N GLN A 58 1.35 5.31 -6.96
CA GLN A 58 0.04 5.89 -6.71
C GLN A 58 -0.85 5.85 -7.96
N GLU A 59 -0.31 6.26 -9.11
CA GLU A 59 -1.04 6.22 -10.39
C GLU A 59 -1.42 4.79 -10.80
N ASN A 60 -0.52 3.84 -10.60
CA ASN A 60 -0.76 2.45 -10.95
C ASN A 60 -1.82 1.83 -10.02
N VAL A 61 -1.74 2.05 -8.71
CA VAL A 61 -2.76 1.56 -7.76
C VAL A 61 -4.14 2.15 -8.09
N GLU A 62 -4.20 3.44 -8.40
CA GLU A 62 -5.44 4.08 -8.83
C GLU A 62 -6.03 3.42 -10.09
N LYS A 63 -5.18 3.13 -11.09
CA LYS A 63 -5.59 2.39 -12.31
C LYS A 63 -6.04 0.96 -12.00
N LEU A 64 -5.39 0.26 -11.08
CA LEU A 64 -5.76 -1.11 -10.68
C LEU A 64 -7.14 -1.16 -10.01
N LEU A 65 -7.53 -0.08 -9.34
CA LEU A 65 -8.84 0.07 -8.69
C LEU A 65 -9.93 0.60 -9.64
N ALA A 66 -9.58 1.03 -10.85
CA ALA A 66 -10.54 1.51 -11.83
C ALA A 66 -11.55 0.40 -12.18
N GLY A 67 -12.82 0.63 -11.85
CA GLY A 67 -13.91 -0.34 -12.06
C GLY A 67 -13.87 -1.57 -11.15
N GLN A 68 -13.07 -1.55 -10.08
CA GLN A 68 -12.95 -2.65 -9.11
C GLN A 68 -13.30 -2.18 -7.70
N GLU A 69 -13.79 -3.11 -6.88
CA GLU A 69 -14.12 -2.83 -5.49
C GLU A 69 -12.89 -2.97 -4.56
N PHE A 70 -12.06 -3.97 -4.87
CA PHE A 70 -10.85 -4.38 -4.18
C PHE A 70 -9.70 -4.50 -5.19
N ILE A 71 -8.44 -4.51 -4.72
CA ILE A 71 -7.26 -4.36 -5.59
C ILE A 71 -7.13 -5.48 -6.63
N ALA A 72 -7.70 -6.65 -6.33
CA ALA A 72 -7.68 -7.83 -7.19
C ALA A 72 -9.06 -8.21 -7.77
N GLY A 73 -10.11 -7.39 -7.56
CA GLY A 73 -11.44 -7.68 -8.12
C GLY A 73 -12.61 -7.17 -7.28
N GLY A 74 -13.73 -7.88 -7.35
CA GLY A 74 -14.97 -7.53 -6.65
C GLY A 74 -15.08 -8.03 -5.20
N PHE A 75 -14.04 -8.62 -4.62
CA PHE A 75 -14.07 -9.13 -3.24
C PHE A 75 -12.69 -9.03 -2.58
N LEU A 76 -12.70 -8.95 -1.25
CA LEU A 76 -11.50 -8.83 -0.44
C LEU A 76 -10.58 -10.06 -0.59
N THR A 77 -9.28 -9.83 -0.78
CA THR A 77 -8.27 -10.88 -0.93
C THR A 77 -7.01 -10.61 -0.12
N VAL A 78 -6.10 -11.58 -0.07
CA VAL A 78 -4.75 -11.40 0.51
C VAL A 78 -3.96 -10.27 -0.16
N ALA A 79 -4.26 -9.90 -1.40
CA ALA A 79 -3.64 -8.74 -2.03
C ALA A 79 -4.03 -7.44 -1.32
N ASP A 80 -5.30 -7.25 -0.95
CA ASP A 80 -5.74 -6.06 -0.24
C ASP A 80 -5.02 -5.90 1.10
N TYR A 81 -4.88 -7.00 1.86
CA TYR A 81 -4.10 -7.05 3.10
C TYR A 81 -2.64 -6.65 2.90
N SER A 82 -2.05 -6.97 1.74
CA SER A 82 -0.69 -6.56 1.43
C SER A 82 -0.61 -5.05 1.15
N TYR A 83 -1.48 -4.51 0.30
CA TYR A 83 -1.42 -3.11 -0.12
C TYR A 83 -1.75 -2.12 1.02
N VAL A 84 -2.68 -2.44 1.92
CA VAL A 84 -3.05 -1.51 3.01
C VAL A 84 -1.85 -1.18 3.90
N THR A 85 -0.92 -2.12 4.05
CA THR A 85 0.32 -1.90 4.84
C THR A 85 1.32 -0.96 4.17
N LEU A 86 1.23 -0.79 2.85
CA LEU A 86 2.15 0.01 2.05
C LEU A 86 1.60 1.41 1.77
N ILE A 87 0.28 1.53 1.55
CA ILE A 87 -0.38 2.77 1.15
C ILE A 87 -0.30 3.86 2.23
N ASP A 88 -0.36 3.47 3.51
CA ASP A 88 -0.19 4.41 4.62
C ASP A 88 1.18 5.13 4.60
N VAL A 89 2.22 4.39 4.20
CA VAL A 89 3.58 4.93 4.07
C VAL A 89 3.71 5.76 2.80
N ILE A 90 3.13 5.30 1.69
CA ILE A 90 3.11 6.04 0.40
C ILE A 90 2.48 7.42 0.58
N GLU A 91 1.29 7.50 1.18
CA GLU A 91 0.60 8.78 1.40
C GLU A 91 1.36 9.69 2.37
N THR A 92 2.15 9.12 3.28
CA THR A 92 3.02 9.91 4.16
C THR A 92 4.21 10.51 3.40
N LEU A 93 4.87 9.73 2.54
CA LEU A 93 6.05 10.15 1.80
C LEU A 93 5.74 11.07 0.62
N SER A 94 4.60 10.86 -0.03
CA SER A 94 4.12 11.63 -1.18
C SER A 94 2.60 11.76 -1.09
N PRO A 95 2.07 12.76 -0.36
CA PRO A 95 0.63 12.97 -0.24
C PRO A 95 -0.05 13.09 -1.61
N SER A 96 -1.13 12.36 -1.84
CA SER A 96 -1.82 12.33 -3.14
C SER A 96 -2.59 13.61 -3.49
N GLU A 97 -2.88 14.49 -2.53
CA GLU A 97 -3.64 15.74 -2.73
C GLU A 97 -4.98 15.52 -3.48
N ASN A 98 -5.69 14.44 -3.18
CA ASN A 98 -6.95 14.03 -3.83
C ASN A 98 -6.83 13.54 -5.28
N LYS A 99 -5.62 13.24 -5.76
CA LYS A 99 -5.40 12.66 -7.10
C LYS A 99 -5.68 11.15 -7.17
N CYS A 100 -5.89 10.50 -6.01
CA CYS A 100 -6.13 9.05 -5.90
C CYS A 100 -7.45 8.73 -5.16
N PRO A 101 -8.62 9.21 -5.64
CA PRO A 101 -9.90 9.04 -4.96
C PRO A 101 -10.34 7.57 -4.84
N LEU A 102 -10.05 6.71 -5.83
CA LEU A 102 -10.38 5.28 -5.76
C LEU A 102 -9.56 4.59 -4.68
N THR A 103 -8.26 4.93 -4.60
CA THR A 103 -7.37 4.45 -3.55
C THR A 103 -7.86 4.83 -2.16
N GLN A 104 -8.28 6.08 -1.97
CA GLN A 104 -8.84 6.54 -0.70
C GLN A 104 -10.13 5.77 -0.33
N ALA A 105 -11.06 5.60 -1.27
CA ALA A 105 -12.30 4.87 -1.05
C ALA A 105 -12.06 3.39 -0.74
N TRP A 106 -11.15 2.75 -1.47
CA TRP A 106 -10.71 1.38 -1.24
C TRP A 106 -10.07 1.20 0.14
N TYR A 107 -9.20 2.13 0.54
CA TYR A 107 -8.54 2.07 1.85
C TYR A 107 -9.56 2.14 2.99
N GLN A 108 -10.55 3.05 2.90
CA GLN A 108 -11.62 3.13 3.91
C GLN A 108 -12.45 1.84 3.95
N ARG A 109 -12.78 1.26 2.80
CA ARG A 109 -13.49 -0.02 2.73
C ARG A 109 -12.70 -1.14 3.41
N CYS A 110 -11.40 -1.23 3.16
CA CYS A 110 -10.54 -2.22 3.80
C CYS A 110 -10.47 -2.00 5.32
N LYS A 111 -10.25 -0.77 5.76
CA LYS A 111 -10.20 -0.43 7.19
C LYS A 111 -11.49 -0.83 7.93
N SER A 112 -12.66 -0.61 7.32
CA SER A 112 -13.94 -0.98 7.93
C SER A 112 -14.27 -2.47 7.82
N GLY A 113 -13.84 -3.15 6.77
CA GLY A 113 -14.18 -4.55 6.50
C GLY A 113 -13.21 -5.59 7.07
N MET A 114 -11.95 -5.23 7.30
CA MET A 114 -10.92 -6.14 7.81
C MET A 114 -11.05 -6.31 9.33
N LYS A 115 -11.14 -7.57 9.76
CA LYS A 115 -11.15 -7.90 11.19
C LYS A 115 -9.86 -7.47 11.87
N ASP A 116 -9.99 -6.83 13.03
CA ASP A 116 -8.89 -6.38 13.89
C ASP A 116 -7.86 -5.47 13.17
N PHE A 117 -8.30 -4.68 12.17
CA PHE A 117 -7.45 -3.84 11.31
C PHE A 117 -6.45 -3.00 12.11
N ASP A 118 -6.89 -2.37 13.20
CA ASP A 118 -6.01 -1.52 14.01
C ASP A 118 -4.86 -2.30 14.64
N LYS A 119 -5.14 -3.52 15.11
CA LYS A 119 -4.13 -4.40 15.70
C LYS A 119 -3.13 -4.91 14.67
N VAL A 120 -3.60 -5.25 13.47
CA VAL A 120 -2.77 -5.92 12.45
C VAL A 120 -2.07 -4.95 11.51
N ASN A 121 -2.56 -3.72 11.36
CA ASN A 121 -1.97 -2.69 10.50
C ASN A 121 -1.75 -1.36 11.25
N ALA A 122 -2.82 -0.69 11.68
CA ALA A 122 -2.76 0.74 12.04
C ALA A 122 -1.75 1.06 13.14
N ASN A 123 -1.63 0.21 14.16
CA ASN A 123 -0.67 0.40 15.25
C ASN A 123 0.79 0.34 14.77
N GLY A 124 1.10 -0.60 13.88
CA GLY A 124 2.45 -0.74 13.30
C GLY A 124 2.76 0.41 12.34
N ALA A 125 1.81 0.69 11.43
CA ALA A 125 1.92 1.78 10.47
C ALA A 125 2.12 3.14 11.16
N SER A 126 1.34 3.43 12.22
CA SER A 126 1.45 4.68 12.99
C SER A 126 2.85 4.91 13.55
N ARG A 127 3.49 3.88 14.12
CA ARG A 127 4.86 3.98 14.65
C ARG A 127 5.88 4.31 13.56
N LEU A 128 5.78 3.65 12.41
CA LEU A 128 6.68 3.89 11.28
C LEU A 128 6.45 5.29 10.68
N ILE A 129 5.19 5.69 10.48
CA ILE A 129 4.82 7.01 9.95
C ILE A 129 5.32 8.13 10.85
N THR A 130 5.19 7.99 12.17
CA THR A 130 5.73 8.97 13.13
C THR A 130 7.24 9.12 12.97
N ALA A 131 7.99 8.00 12.94
CA ALA A 131 9.43 8.05 12.73
C ALA A 131 9.83 8.69 11.39
N ILE A 132 9.09 8.40 10.31
CA ILE A 132 9.31 9.03 9.00
C ILE A 132 9.09 10.54 9.08
N LYS A 133 7.98 10.99 9.68
CA LYS A 133 7.66 12.41 9.81
C LYS A 133 8.67 13.17 10.65
N GLU A 134 9.12 12.57 11.75
CA GLU A 134 10.18 13.15 12.60
C GLU A 134 11.49 13.29 11.81
N GLN A 135 11.91 12.25 11.09
CA GLN A 135 13.12 12.28 10.27
C GLN A 135 13.05 13.28 9.11
N MET A 136 11.87 13.50 8.52
CA MET A 136 11.69 14.48 7.45
C MET A 136 11.58 15.93 7.96
N ALA A 137 11.31 16.12 9.26
CA ALA A 137 11.21 17.42 9.89
C ALA A 137 12.54 17.93 10.49
N SER A 138 13.52 17.04 10.70
CA SER A 138 14.88 17.38 11.17
C SER A 138 15.71 18.04 10.09
#